data_AF-A0A519UD49-F1
#
_entry.id   AF-A0A519UD49-F1
#
_cell.length_a   1.000
_cell.length_b   1.000
_cell.length_c   1.000
_cell.angle_alpha   90.00
_cell.angle_beta   90.00
_cell.angle_gamma   90.00
#
_symmetry.space_group_name_H-M   'P 1'
#
loop_
_entity.id
_entity.type
_entity.pdbx_description
1 polymer ?
#
loop_
_entity_poly.entity_id
_entity_poly.type
_entity_poly.pdbx_seq_one_letter_code
_entity_poly.pdbx_strand_id
1 'polypeptide(L)'
;MKILLLALLLLGVGSRAVAQAPAAPAYDSTTRYSVPQLRADLAYVRRALEEVHPALYWYTPQDSLNQVFARAEATLTHPLSEPAFWRQLQALVGQVHCGHTRVRHSAAYRAWFRRQP
;
A
#
# COMPACT_ATOMS: atom_id res chain seq x y z
N MET A 1 0.63 35.77 -54.75
CA MET A 1 1.46 35.35 -53.60
C MET A 1 0.74 35.67 -52.29
N LYS A 2 0.02 34.71 -51.68
CA LYS A 2 -0.45 34.74 -50.26
C LYS A 2 -1.43 33.62 -49.88
N ILE A 3 -1.82 32.73 -50.79
CA ILE A 3 -2.79 31.66 -50.49
C ILE A 3 -2.11 30.30 -50.18
N LEU A 4 -0.77 30.24 -50.21
CA LEU A 4 -0.02 28.99 -50.04
C LEU A 4 0.61 28.81 -48.63
N LEU A 5 0.00 29.37 -47.59
CA LEU A 5 0.60 29.40 -46.24
C LEU A 5 -0.25 28.79 -45.11
N LEU A 6 -1.43 28.21 -45.37
CA LEU A 6 -2.34 27.84 -44.28
C LEU A 6 -2.84 26.39 -44.23
N ALA A 7 -2.28 25.47 -45.03
CA ALA A 7 -2.76 24.08 -45.06
C ALA A 7 -1.80 23.05 -44.42
N LEU A 8 -0.59 23.46 -44.01
CA LEU A 8 0.46 22.53 -43.52
C LEU A 8 0.73 22.63 -42.01
N LEU A 9 -0.18 23.24 -41.24
CA LEU A 9 -0.01 23.42 -39.78
C LEU A 9 -1.07 22.69 -38.93
N LEU A 10 -1.87 21.79 -39.52
CA LEU A 10 -2.96 21.08 -38.83
C LEU A 10 -2.78 19.55 -38.75
N LEU A 11 -1.68 18.99 -39.27
CA LEU A 11 -1.45 17.53 -39.29
C LEU A 11 -0.44 17.06 -38.23
N GLY A 12 0.01 17.95 -37.34
CA GLY A 12 1.03 17.67 -36.32
C GLY A 12 0.51 17.23 -34.95
N VAL A 13 -0.79 16.94 -34.78
CA VAL A 13 -1.27 16.35 -33.53
C VAL A 13 -1.04 14.85 -33.59
N GLY A 14 0.23 14.46 -33.43
CA GLY A 14 0.60 13.06 -33.25
C GLY A 14 -0.17 12.50 -32.07
N SER A 15 -1.01 11.49 -32.32
CA SER A 15 -1.72 10.74 -31.30
C SER A 15 -0.72 10.30 -30.24
N ARG A 16 -0.74 10.93 -29.06
CA ARG A 16 -0.05 10.39 -27.90
C ARG A 16 -0.82 9.13 -27.54
N ALA A 17 -0.34 7.98 -28.00
CA ALA A 17 -0.72 6.70 -27.44
C ALA A 17 -0.28 6.74 -25.97
N VAL A 18 -1.20 7.15 -25.10
CA VAL A 18 -1.05 6.92 -23.67
C VAL A 18 -1.16 5.41 -23.54
N ALA A 19 -0.02 4.73 -23.37
CA ALA A 19 -0.03 3.34 -22.98
C ALA A 19 -0.84 3.24 -21.69
N GLN A 20 -2.05 2.68 -21.78
CA GLN A 20 -2.81 2.35 -20.59
C GLN A 20 -1.99 1.29 -19.87
N ALA A 21 -1.46 1.64 -18.69
CA ALA A 21 -0.87 0.64 -17.81
C ALA A 21 -1.90 -0.49 -17.67
N PRO A 22 -1.49 -1.77 -17.79
CA PRO A 22 -2.41 -2.88 -17.68
C PRO A 22 -3.20 -2.71 -16.38
N ALA A 23 -4.52 -2.84 -16.48
CA ALA A 23 -5.39 -2.74 -15.31
C ALA A 23 -4.87 -3.70 -14.24
N ALA A 24 -4.69 -3.21 -13.02
CA ALA A 24 -4.30 -4.07 -11.90
C ALA A 24 -5.26 -5.27 -11.85
N PRO A 25 -4.76 -6.49 -11.58
CA PRO A 25 -5.61 -7.67 -11.50
C PRO A 25 -6.78 -7.40 -10.55
N ALA A 26 -7.96 -7.89 -10.92
CA ALA A 26 -9.15 -7.73 -10.09
C ALA A 26 -8.87 -8.30 -8.69
N TYR A 27 -9.27 -7.57 -7.65
CA TYR A 27 -9.13 -8.05 -6.28
C TYR A 27 -10.10 -9.21 -6.03
N ASP A 28 -9.59 -10.33 -5.56
CA ASP A 28 -10.37 -11.46 -5.10
C ASP A 28 -10.52 -11.41 -3.57
N SER A 29 -11.76 -11.21 -3.10
CA SER A 29 -12.08 -11.15 -1.66
C SER A 29 -11.97 -12.50 -0.95
N THR A 30 -11.86 -13.60 -1.69
CA THR A 30 -11.68 -14.94 -1.12
C THR A 30 -10.22 -15.28 -0.86
N THR A 31 -9.28 -14.55 -1.50
CA THR A 31 -7.84 -14.73 -1.29
C THR A 31 -7.47 -14.61 0.20
N ARG A 32 -6.59 -15.51 0.64
CA ARG A 32 -5.96 -15.54 1.97
C ARG A 32 -4.46 -15.71 1.80
N TYR A 33 -3.70 -15.04 2.66
CA TYR A 33 -2.25 -15.11 2.69
C TYR A 33 -1.80 -16.05 3.79
N SER A 34 -0.82 -16.90 3.50
CA SER A 34 -0.28 -17.88 4.43
C SER A 34 0.44 -17.21 5.61
N VAL A 35 0.53 -17.90 6.74
CA VAL A 35 1.26 -17.41 7.93
C VAL A 35 2.70 -16.98 7.61
N PRO A 36 3.51 -17.74 6.83
CA PRO A 36 4.85 -17.29 6.46
C PRO A 36 4.86 -15.97 5.66
N GLN A 37 3.93 -15.76 4.74
CA GLN A 37 3.81 -14.50 4.00
C GLN A 37 3.47 -13.33 4.94
N LEU A 38 2.51 -13.54 5.84
CA LEU A 38 2.10 -12.52 6.81
C LEU A 38 3.24 -12.14 7.77
N ARG A 39 4.02 -13.14 8.22
CA ARG A 39 5.21 -12.90 9.06
C ARG A 39 6.31 -12.15 8.30
N ALA A 40 6.54 -12.50 7.04
CA ALA A 40 7.50 -11.79 6.20
C ALA A 40 7.12 -10.32 6.02
N ASP A 41 5.84 -10.02 5.77
CA ASP A 41 5.34 -8.66 5.66
C ASP A 41 5.41 -7.90 6.99
N LEU A 42 5.09 -8.56 8.12
CA LEU A 42 5.24 -7.96 9.45
C LEU A 42 6.71 -7.60 9.75
N ALA A 43 7.64 -8.49 9.42
CA ALA A 43 9.08 -8.24 9.56
C ALA A 43 9.55 -7.09 8.67
N TYR A 44 9.02 -6.99 7.44
CA TYR A 44 9.29 -5.85 6.57
C TYR A 44 8.80 -4.54 7.16
N VAL A 45 7.57 -4.49 7.70
CA VAL A 45 7.03 -3.28 8.36
C VAL A 45 7.91 -2.87 9.53
N ARG A 46 8.33 -3.82 10.37
CA ARG A 46 9.25 -3.55 11.48
C ARG A 46 10.53 -2.89 11.00
N ARG A 47 11.21 -3.52 10.04
CA ARG A 47 12.45 -3.02 9.47
C ARG A 47 12.27 -1.63 8.87
N ALA A 48 11.21 -1.41 8.11
CA ALA A 48 10.92 -0.12 7.50
C ALA A 48 10.73 0.98 8.56
N LEU A 49 10.02 0.71 9.66
CA LEU A 49 9.91 1.67 10.75
C LEU A 49 11.28 1.96 11.37
N GLU A 50 12.05 0.93 11.71
CA GLU A 50 13.35 1.06 12.36
C GLU A 50 14.39 1.80 11.49
N GLU A 51 14.35 1.60 10.17
CA GLU A 51 15.32 2.19 9.23
C GLU A 51 14.97 3.62 8.80
N VAL A 52 13.68 3.91 8.56
CA VAL A 52 13.29 5.17 7.88
C VAL A 52 12.36 6.08 8.67
N HIS A 53 11.77 5.62 9.78
CA HIS A 53 10.84 6.45 10.55
C HIS A 53 11.59 7.41 11.49
N PRO A 54 11.51 8.74 11.29
CA PRO A 54 12.13 9.69 12.20
C PRO A 54 11.52 9.58 13.59
N ALA A 55 12.34 9.67 14.64
CA ALA A 55 11.85 9.73 16.01
C ALA A 55 10.90 8.58 16.41
N LEU A 56 11.11 7.37 15.88
CA LEU A 56 10.25 6.19 16.08
C LEU A 56 9.85 5.96 17.55
N TYR A 57 10.77 6.23 18.48
CA TYR A 57 10.61 5.91 19.90
C TYR A 57 10.21 7.10 20.80
N TRP A 58 9.78 8.24 20.24
CA TRP A 58 9.40 9.42 21.06
C TRP A 58 8.19 9.18 21.96
N TYR A 59 7.18 8.47 21.46
CA TYR A 59 5.92 8.27 22.18
C TYR A 59 5.76 6.85 22.72
N THR A 60 6.36 5.87 22.05
CA THR A 60 6.39 4.49 22.49
C THR A 60 7.83 4.03 22.62
N PRO A 61 8.29 3.74 23.85
CA PRO A 61 9.64 3.23 24.09
C PRO A 61 9.93 1.96 23.28
N GLN A 62 11.20 1.73 22.95
CA GLN A 62 11.63 0.63 22.08
C GLN A 62 11.21 -0.75 22.60
N ASP A 63 11.33 -0.99 23.90
CA ASP A 63 10.91 -2.23 24.55
C ASP A 63 9.39 -2.45 24.43
N SER A 64 8.60 -1.39 24.61
CA SER A 64 7.15 -1.41 24.44
C SER A 64 6.75 -1.69 23.00
N LEU A 65 7.41 -1.05 22.03
CA LEU A 65 7.17 -1.29 20.61
C LEU A 65 7.57 -2.72 20.21
N ASN A 66 8.69 -3.23 20.74
CA ASN A 66 9.11 -4.62 20.56
C ASN A 66 8.05 -5.61 21.06
N GLN A 67 7.45 -5.35 22.23
CA GLN A 67 6.36 -6.19 22.75
C GLN A 67 5.12 -6.14 21.87
N VAL A 68 4.78 -4.98 21.29
CA VAL A 68 3.67 -4.85 20.33
C VAL A 68 3.92 -5.73 19.12
N PHE A 69 5.13 -5.70 18.53
CA PHE A 69 5.50 -6.57 17.41
C PHE A 69 5.43 -8.06 17.77
N ALA A 70 5.97 -8.45 18.93
CA ALA A 70 5.94 -9.84 19.39
C ALA A 70 4.49 -10.35 19.58
N ARG A 71 3.62 -9.51 20.15
CA ARG A 71 2.19 -9.83 20.30
C ARG A 71 1.50 -9.98 18.94
N ALA A 72 1.76 -9.08 18.01
CA ALA A 72 1.20 -9.16 16.66
C ALA A 72 1.64 -10.45 15.95
N GLU A 73 2.93 -10.78 16.00
CA GLU A 73 3.47 -12.02 15.41
C GLU A 73 2.83 -13.28 16.02
N ALA A 74 2.63 -13.29 17.34
CA ALA A 74 1.98 -14.40 18.04
C ALA A 74 0.51 -14.62 17.60
N THR A 75 -0.17 -13.60 17.08
CA THR A 75 -1.54 -13.74 16.53
C THR A 75 -1.58 -14.37 15.14
N LEU A 76 -0.45 -14.42 14.42
CA LEU A 76 -0.35 -14.98 13.08
C LEU A 76 -0.25 -16.52 13.15
N THR A 77 -1.38 -17.15 13.45
CA THR A 77 -1.50 -18.62 13.61
C THR A 77 -2.26 -19.31 12.48
N HIS A 78 -2.91 -18.54 11.62
CA HIS A 78 -3.70 -19.04 10.48
C HIS A 78 -3.68 -18.03 9.32
N PRO A 79 -4.02 -18.46 8.09
CA PRO A 79 -4.09 -17.55 6.95
C PRO A 79 -5.11 -16.42 7.15
N LEU A 80 -4.75 -15.20 6.73
CA LEU A 80 -5.59 -14.01 6.86
C LEU A 80 -5.88 -13.39 5.49
N SER A 81 -7.03 -12.73 5.36
CA SER A 81 -7.31 -11.86 4.21
C SER A 81 -6.56 -10.53 4.35
N GLU A 82 -6.35 -9.82 3.24
CA GLU A 82 -5.72 -8.49 3.27
C GLU A 82 -6.39 -7.54 4.29
N PRO A 83 -7.74 -7.43 4.39
CA PRO A 83 -8.36 -6.54 5.36
C PRO A 83 -8.19 -6.98 6.81
N ALA A 84 -8.13 -8.28 7.07
CA ALA A 84 -7.90 -8.79 8.42
C ALA A 84 -6.47 -8.45 8.88
N PHE A 85 -5.47 -8.69 8.02
CA PHE A 85 -4.09 -8.34 8.33
C PHE A 85 -3.86 -6.83 8.39
N TRP A 86 -4.44 -6.06 7.46
CA TRP A 86 -4.39 -4.60 7.48
C TRP A 86 -4.89 -4.01 8.80
N ARG A 87 -5.98 -4.54 9.37
CA ARG A 87 -6.47 -4.08 10.70
C ARG A 87 -5.43 -4.29 11.80
N GLN A 88 -4.74 -5.44 11.82
CA GLN A 88 -3.68 -5.69 12.79
C GLN A 88 -2.50 -4.73 12.61
N LEU A 89 -2.04 -4.55 11.36
CA LEU A 89 -0.96 -3.63 11.05
C LEU A 89 -1.30 -2.17 11.40
N GLN A 90 -2.53 -1.73 11.14
CA GLN A 90 -2.97 -0.38 11.49
C GLN A 90 -2.97 -0.13 12.99
N ALA A 91 -3.45 -1.10 13.79
CA ALA A 91 -3.43 -0.99 15.24
C ALA A 91 -2.00 -0.95 15.79
N LEU A 92 -1.11 -1.76 15.22
CA LEU A 92 0.32 -1.79 15.56
C LEU A 92 1.02 -0.48 15.20
N VAL A 93 0.89 0.00 13.96
CA VAL A 93 1.52 1.25 13.51
C VAL A 93 0.97 2.46 14.27
N GLY A 94 -0.29 2.38 14.72
CA GLY A 94 -0.88 3.37 15.62
C GLY A 94 -0.11 3.56 16.93
N GLN A 95 0.60 2.53 17.41
CA GLN A 95 1.45 2.64 18.60
C GLN A 95 2.67 3.55 18.39
N VAL A 96 3.00 3.94 17.16
CA VAL A 96 4.04 4.94 16.91
C VAL A 96 3.56 6.37 17.23
N HIS A 97 2.25 6.58 17.34
CA HIS A 97 1.62 7.88 17.59
C HIS A 97 1.99 8.97 16.57
N CYS A 98 2.12 8.60 15.29
CA CYS A 98 2.41 9.52 14.19
C CYS A 98 1.29 9.52 13.13
N GLY A 99 0.67 10.68 12.89
CA GLY A 99 -0.40 10.82 11.89
C GLY A 99 0.06 10.66 10.43
N HIS A 100 1.37 10.70 10.17
CA HIS A 100 1.96 10.51 8.84
C HIS A 100 2.34 9.06 8.54
N THR A 101 2.24 8.18 9.53
CA THR A 101 2.65 6.77 9.42
C THR A 101 1.42 5.90 9.34
N ARG A 102 1.19 5.34 8.15
CA ARG A 102 -0.04 4.60 7.84
C ARG A 102 0.25 3.45 6.89
N VAL A 103 -0.44 2.34 7.11
CA VAL A 103 -0.47 1.20 6.20
C VAL A 103 -1.69 1.34 5.28
N ARG A 104 -1.52 0.98 4.01
CA ARG A 104 -2.59 1.07 3.02
C ARG A 104 -2.89 -0.31 2.47
N HIS A 105 -4.16 -0.52 2.18
CA HIS A 105 -4.59 -1.60 1.31
C HIS A 105 -3.91 -1.54 -0.07
N SER A 106 -3.81 -2.72 -0.69
CA SER A 106 -3.29 -2.88 -2.05
C SER A 106 -4.05 -2.01 -3.05
N ALA A 107 -3.41 -1.69 -4.18
CA ALA A 107 -4.07 -0.94 -5.24
C ALA A 107 -5.32 -1.67 -5.75
N ALA A 108 -5.25 -3.00 -5.86
CA ALA A 108 -6.35 -3.86 -6.26
C ALA A 108 -7.52 -3.78 -5.28
N TYR A 109 -7.26 -3.95 -3.97
CA TYR A 109 -8.30 -3.81 -2.95
C TYR A 109 -8.97 -2.45 -3.00
N ARG A 110 -8.19 -1.36 -3.06
CA ARG A 110 -8.75 0.00 -3.11
C ARG A 110 -9.60 0.23 -4.35
N ALA A 111 -9.22 -0.35 -5.50
CA ALA A 111 -10.00 -0.26 -6.73
C ALA A 111 -11.30 -1.07 -6.66
N TRP A 112 -11.27 -2.24 -6.03
CA TRP A 112 -12.46 -3.04 -5.76
C TRP A 112 -13.40 -2.39 -4.75
N PHE A 113 -12.87 -1.89 -3.64
CA PHE A 113 -13.67 -1.23 -2.58
C PHE A 113 -14.42 0.00 -3.09
N ARG A 114 -13.80 0.81 -3.96
CA ARG A 114 -14.47 1.98 -4.58
C ARG A 114 -15.69 1.64 -5.46
N ARG A 115 -15.84 0.38 -5.86
CA ARG A 115 -16.94 -0.08 -6.73
C ARG A 115 -18.07 -0.75 -5.96
N GLN A 116 -17.96 -0.84 -4.63
CA GLN A 116 -19.04 -1.35 -3.79
C GLN A 116 -20.14 -0.29 -3.63
N PRO A 117 -21.41 -0.72 -3.55
CA PRO A 117 -22.54 0.19 -3.33
C PRO A 117 -22.48 0.90 -1.98
#